data_AF-A0A0Q5LL56-F1
#
_entry.id   AF-A0A0Q5LL56-F1
#
_cell.length_a   1.000
_cell.length_b   1.000
_cell.length_c   1.000
_cell.angle_alpha   90.00
_cell.angle_beta   90.00
_cell.angle_gamma   90.00
#
_symmetry.space_group_name_H-M   'P 1'
#
loop_
_entity.id
_entity.type
_entity.pdbx_description
1 polymer ?
#
loop_
_entity_poly.entity_id
_entity_poly.type
_entity_poly.pdbx_seq_one_letter_code
_entity_poly.pdbx_strand_id
1 'polypeptide(L)'
;MTYRATERLHPIEGQRIELEAEVPFATLRAAFEAEVPELDHDLLRRLLDSGADWTTLARSLAGPGSHGLVRFWRGEVTAVMRVGGVDLPGVGYLVGDYATAARMYRHDAGTTLYTPFRVELHASGEGRTVLSADQPSAPLRGFGNNKITQAGYELDRMLGDLLEDLGLPRPSVLRR
;
A
#
# COMPACT_ATOMS: atom_id res chain seq x y z
N MET A 1 21.31 28.90 0.74
CA MET A 1 20.04 29.36 0.15
C MET A 1 18.93 28.96 1.10
N THR A 2 18.13 29.89 1.61
CA THR A 2 17.08 29.61 2.61
C THR A 2 15.73 29.89 2.00
N TYR A 3 14.84 28.90 2.01
CA TYR A 3 13.46 29.05 1.54
C TYR A 3 12.59 29.58 2.69
N ARG A 4 11.65 30.50 2.39
CA ARG A 4 10.63 30.92 3.36
C ARG A 4 9.54 29.85 3.43
N ALA A 5 9.13 29.48 4.65
CA ALA A 5 8.10 28.47 4.88
C ALA A 5 7.21 28.85 6.08
N THR A 6 6.00 28.29 6.11
CA THR A 6 5.09 28.32 7.26
C THR A 6 4.82 26.89 7.70
N GLU A 7 4.88 26.66 9.01
CA GLU A 7 4.65 25.34 9.60
C GLU A 7 3.16 25.10 9.85
N ARG A 8 2.71 23.88 9.60
CA ARG A 8 1.44 23.33 10.08
C ARG A 8 1.69 21.90 10.53
N LEU A 9 1.23 21.56 11.73
CA LEU A 9 1.36 20.23 12.31
C LEU A 9 -0.02 19.58 12.39
N HIS A 10 -0.12 18.34 11.91
CA HIS A 10 -1.35 17.55 11.93
C HIS A 10 -1.06 16.25 12.70
N PRO A 11 -1.61 16.06 13.91
CA PRO A 11 -1.45 14.81 14.63
C PRO A 11 -2.19 13.69 13.88
N ILE A 12 -1.55 12.53 13.80
CA ILE A 12 -2.10 11.33 13.15
C ILE A 12 -2.27 10.26 14.23
N GLU A 13 -3.50 9.77 14.37
CA GLU A 13 -3.84 8.64 15.22
C GLU A 13 -4.27 7.48 14.34
N GLY A 14 -3.73 6.29 14.60
CA GLY A 14 -3.98 5.12 13.78
C GLY A 14 -3.58 3.82 14.46
N GLN A 15 -3.85 2.71 13.78
CA GLN A 15 -3.50 1.37 14.23
C GLN A 15 -2.51 0.77 13.26
N ARG A 16 -1.39 0.28 13.80
CA ARG A 16 -0.50 -0.63 13.08
C ARG A 16 -1.07 -2.04 13.20
N ILE A 17 -1.30 -2.66 12.06
CA ILE A 17 -1.69 -4.06 11.92
C ILE A 17 -0.42 -4.87 11.78
N GLU A 18 -0.36 -5.99 12.49
CA GLU A 18 0.71 -6.98 12.39
C GLU A 18 0.06 -8.37 12.42
N LEU A 19 0.37 -9.18 11.42
CA LEU A 19 -0.09 -10.55 11.30
C LEU A 19 1.13 -11.46 11.17
N GLU A 20 1.25 -12.43 12.06
CA GLU A 20 2.26 -13.47 11.94
C GLU A 20 1.63 -14.71 11.30
N ALA A 21 2.16 -15.07 10.13
CA ALA A 21 1.73 -16.23 9.37
C ALA A 21 2.73 -17.37 9.54
N GLU A 22 2.23 -18.59 9.77
CA GLU A 22 3.06 -19.80 9.90
C GLU A 22 3.50 -20.35 8.55
N VAL A 23 4.09 -19.48 7.72
CA VAL A 23 4.63 -19.82 6.40
C VAL A 23 5.98 -19.14 6.19
N PRO A 24 6.92 -19.77 5.45
CA PRO A 24 8.23 -19.18 5.18
C PRO A 24 8.13 -17.87 4.38
N PHE A 25 9.07 -16.96 4.65
CA PHE A 25 9.12 -15.63 4.04
C PHE A 25 9.02 -15.66 2.51
N ALA A 26 9.79 -16.52 1.85
CA ALA A 26 9.77 -16.62 0.40
C ALA A 26 8.39 -17.04 -0.14
N THR A 27 7.67 -17.88 0.59
CA THR A 27 6.33 -18.36 0.21
C THR A 27 5.31 -17.24 0.33
N LEU A 28 5.22 -16.56 1.48
CA LEU A 28 4.25 -15.47 1.65
C LEU A 28 4.57 -14.29 0.73
N ARG A 29 5.85 -13.97 0.55
CA ARG A 29 6.29 -12.94 -0.39
C ARG A 29 5.83 -13.24 -1.81
N ALA A 30 6.03 -14.48 -2.28
CA ALA A 30 5.62 -14.86 -3.64
C ALA A 30 4.10 -14.78 -3.82
N ALA A 31 3.32 -15.24 -2.83
CA ALA A 31 1.87 -15.12 -2.85
C ALA A 31 1.43 -13.64 -2.87
N PHE A 32 2.02 -12.82 -2.00
CA PHE A 32 1.75 -11.38 -1.95
C PHE A 32 2.06 -10.68 -3.29
N GLU A 33 3.25 -10.88 -3.85
CA GLU A 33 3.65 -10.25 -5.12
C GLU A 33 2.80 -10.75 -6.33
N ALA A 34 2.14 -11.91 -6.21
CA ALA A 34 1.19 -12.42 -7.21
C ALA A 34 -0.18 -11.71 -7.14
N GLU A 35 -0.69 -11.47 -5.93
CA GLU A 35 -1.94 -10.72 -5.74
C GLU A 35 -1.78 -9.22 -6.04
N VAL A 36 -0.60 -8.65 -5.76
CA VAL A 36 -0.28 -7.24 -6.07
C VAL A 36 0.88 -7.14 -7.06
N PRO A 37 0.65 -7.37 -8.37
CA PRO A 37 1.69 -7.29 -9.38
C PRO A 37 2.27 -5.88 -9.49
N GLU A 38 3.47 -5.78 -10.06
CA GLU A 38 4.09 -4.49 -10.33
C GLU A 38 3.23 -3.66 -11.27
N LEU A 39 3.17 -2.36 -11.01
CA LEU A 39 2.61 -1.44 -11.97
C LEU A 39 3.35 -1.56 -13.31
N ASP A 40 2.60 -1.79 -14.40
CA ASP A 40 3.17 -1.80 -15.75
C ASP A 40 3.49 -0.35 -16.18
N HIS A 41 4.72 0.07 -15.91
CA HIS A 41 5.22 1.41 -16.24
C HIS A 41 5.26 1.68 -17.75
N ASP A 42 5.45 0.65 -18.57
CA ASP A 42 5.47 0.78 -20.02
C ASP A 42 4.04 0.98 -20.57
N LEU A 43 3.06 0.25 -20.04
CA LEU A 43 1.65 0.47 -20.34
C LEU A 43 1.19 1.85 -19.86
N LEU A 44 1.55 2.25 -18.64
CA LEU A 44 1.25 3.58 -18.13
C LEU A 44 1.78 4.65 -19.09
N ARG A 45 3.05 4.56 -19.48
CA ARG A 45 3.65 5.50 -20.43
C ARG A 45 2.91 5.53 -21.76
N ARG A 46 2.59 4.37 -22.36
CA ARG A 46 1.82 4.29 -23.61
C ARG A 46 0.44 4.94 -23.49
N LEU A 47 -0.26 4.70 -22.38
CA LEU A 47 -1.59 5.28 -22.14
C LEU A 47 -1.52 6.81 -22.05
N LEU A 48 -0.52 7.33 -21.32
CA LEU A 48 -0.27 8.77 -21.22
C LEU A 48 0.09 9.38 -22.58
N ASP A 49 1.01 8.76 -23.33
CA ASP A 49 1.46 9.22 -24.65
C ASP A 49 0.29 9.24 -25.66
N SER A 50 -0.64 8.29 -25.55
CA SER A 50 -1.83 8.21 -26.42
C SER A 50 -2.96 9.17 -26.04
N GLY A 51 -2.88 9.84 -24.88
CA GLY A 51 -3.96 10.68 -24.35
C GLY A 51 -5.20 9.87 -23.94
N ALA A 52 -5.02 8.65 -23.44
CA ALA A 52 -6.12 7.78 -23.01
C ALA A 52 -7.00 8.47 -21.96
N ASP A 53 -8.31 8.24 -22.05
CA ASP A 53 -9.23 8.76 -21.03
C ASP A 53 -9.03 8.08 -19.66
N TRP A 54 -9.55 8.72 -18.62
CA TRP A 54 -9.38 8.26 -17.25
C TRP A 54 -9.90 6.84 -17.02
N THR A 55 -11.05 6.51 -17.61
CA THR A 55 -11.68 5.20 -17.45
C THR A 55 -10.82 4.09 -18.05
N THR A 56 -10.21 4.34 -19.21
CA THR A 56 -9.30 3.41 -19.87
C THR A 56 -8.01 3.28 -19.08
N LEU A 57 -7.42 4.38 -18.62
CA LEU A 57 -6.19 4.35 -17.82
C LEU A 57 -6.37 3.57 -16.53
N ALA A 58 -7.38 3.93 -15.73
CA ALA A 58 -7.62 3.30 -14.43
C ALA A 58 -7.93 1.81 -14.55
N ARG A 59 -8.71 1.40 -15.56
CA ARG A 59 -9.02 -0.02 -15.81
C ARG A 59 -7.80 -0.80 -16.29
N SER A 60 -7.01 -0.23 -17.19
CA SER A 60 -5.87 -0.93 -17.80
C SER A 60 -4.71 -1.15 -16.84
N LEU A 61 -4.60 -0.31 -15.80
CA LEU A 61 -3.54 -0.38 -14.79
C LEU A 61 -4.01 -0.98 -13.47
N ALA A 62 -5.27 -1.43 -13.37
CA ALA A 62 -5.77 -2.11 -12.19
C ALA A 62 -5.14 -3.51 -12.07
N GLY A 63 -4.87 -3.91 -10.82
CA GLY A 63 -4.43 -5.26 -10.51
C GLY A 63 -5.53 -6.31 -10.68
N PRO A 64 -5.21 -7.58 -10.42
CA PRO A 64 -6.19 -8.66 -10.42
C PRO A 64 -7.15 -8.57 -9.23
N GLY A 65 -8.13 -9.46 -9.20
CA GLY A 65 -9.05 -9.62 -8.08
C GLY A 65 -10.06 -8.49 -7.92
N SER A 66 -10.86 -8.56 -6.85
CA SER A 66 -11.85 -7.53 -6.52
C SER A 66 -11.23 -6.28 -5.91
N HIS A 67 -10.03 -6.38 -5.32
CA HIS A 67 -9.31 -5.25 -4.75
C HIS A 67 -8.55 -4.43 -5.80
N GLY A 68 -8.15 -4.99 -6.95
CA GLY A 68 -7.56 -4.23 -8.06
C GLY A 68 -6.24 -3.51 -7.74
N LEU A 69 -5.54 -3.95 -6.69
CA LEU A 69 -4.34 -3.30 -6.16
C LEU A 69 -3.09 -3.69 -6.98
N VAL A 70 -2.16 -2.74 -7.12
CA VAL A 70 -0.82 -2.97 -7.69
C VAL A 70 0.25 -2.46 -6.74
N ARG A 71 1.47 -2.98 -6.88
CA ARG A 71 2.65 -2.43 -6.19
C ARG A 71 3.33 -1.36 -7.05
N PHE A 72 3.37 -0.14 -6.52
CA PHE A 72 4.02 1.02 -7.13
C PHE A 72 5.52 1.09 -6.83
N TRP A 73 5.94 0.44 -5.75
CA TRP A 73 7.32 0.45 -5.29
C TRP A 73 7.62 -0.78 -4.44
N ARG A 74 8.88 -1.20 -4.48
CA ARG A 74 9.46 -2.23 -3.62
C ARG A 74 10.83 -1.78 -3.12
N GLY A 75 11.11 -2.00 -1.84
CA GLY A 75 12.41 -1.77 -1.22
C GLY A 75 12.99 -3.04 -0.63
N GLU A 76 14.07 -3.53 -1.24
CA GLU A 76 14.87 -4.62 -0.68
C GLU A 76 15.77 -4.08 0.42
N VAL A 77 15.59 -4.56 1.65
CA VAL A 77 16.39 -4.13 2.81
C VAL A 77 17.39 -5.18 3.27
N THR A 78 17.11 -6.47 2.99
CA THR A 78 17.88 -7.62 3.49
C THR A 78 19.39 -7.50 3.27
N ALA A 79 19.83 -7.22 2.04
CA ALA A 79 21.26 -7.18 1.73
C ALA A 79 22.00 -6.05 2.47
N VAL A 80 21.35 -4.91 2.66
CA VAL A 80 21.90 -3.77 3.40
C VAL A 80 21.96 -4.07 4.90
N MET A 81 20.90 -4.66 5.47
CA MET A 81 20.88 -5.02 6.88
C MET A 81 21.91 -6.10 7.23
N ARG A 82 22.19 -7.02 6.29
CA ARG A 82 23.24 -8.03 6.44
C ARG A 82 24.63 -7.40 6.65
N VAL A 83 24.94 -6.29 5.97
CA VAL A 83 26.19 -5.55 6.20
C VAL A 83 26.27 -5.04 7.65
N GLY A 84 25.12 -4.70 8.24
CA GLY A 84 25.00 -4.32 9.66
C GLY A 84 24.96 -5.50 10.65
N GLY A 85 25.15 -6.75 10.19
CA GLY A 85 25.17 -7.94 11.03
C GLY A 85 23.81 -8.60 11.27
N VAL A 86 22.74 -8.15 10.61
CA VAL A 86 21.40 -8.75 10.73
C VAL A 86 21.04 -9.43 9.41
N ASP A 87 21.07 -10.77 9.40
CA ASP A 87 20.66 -11.57 8.23
C ASP A 87 19.20 -12.02 8.36
N LEU A 88 18.29 -11.04 8.36
CA LEU A 88 16.85 -11.27 8.40
C LEU A 88 16.21 -10.86 7.06
N PRO A 89 15.62 -11.79 6.31
CA PRO A 89 14.87 -11.46 5.10
C PRO A 89 13.74 -10.48 5.40
N GLY A 90 13.70 -9.38 4.64
CA GLY A 90 12.67 -8.35 4.76
C GLY A 90 12.54 -7.51 3.49
N VAL A 91 11.35 -6.96 3.29
CA VAL A 91 10.96 -6.17 2.11
C VAL A 91 9.82 -5.21 2.46
N GLY A 92 9.87 -4.00 1.91
CA GLY A 92 8.77 -3.03 2.00
C GLY A 92 8.13 -2.76 0.63
N TYR A 93 6.83 -2.49 0.63
CA TYR A 93 6.05 -2.18 -0.57
C TYR A 93 5.24 -0.90 -0.39
N LEU A 94 4.95 -0.24 -1.52
CA LEU A 94 3.85 0.73 -1.63
C LEU A 94 2.79 0.15 -2.56
N VAL A 95 1.57 0.00 -2.05
CA VAL A 95 0.45 -0.69 -2.71
C VAL A 95 -0.77 0.23 -2.79
N GLY A 96 -1.49 0.19 -3.90
CA GLY A 96 -2.69 1.01 -4.08
C GLY A 96 -3.33 0.84 -5.45
N ASP A 97 -4.24 1.75 -5.79
CA ASP A 97 -4.85 1.86 -7.10
C ASP A 97 -5.01 3.33 -7.52
N TYR A 98 -5.03 3.59 -8.84
CA TYR A 98 -5.16 4.95 -9.37
C TYR A 98 -6.57 5.54 -9.17
N ALA A 99 -7.63 4.72 -9.15
CA ALA A 99 -9.01 5.19 -9.05
C ALA A 99 -9.27 5.84 -7.68
N THR A 100 -8.82 5.21 -6.61
CA THR A 100 -8.90 5.75 -5.24
C THR A 100 -7.97 6.93 -5.09
N ALA A 101 -6.71 6.81 -5.51
CA ALA A 101 -5.72 7.90 -5.44
C ALA A 101 -6.25 9.19 -6.09
N ALA A 102 -6.79 9.13 -7.31
CA ALA A 102 -7.29 10.31 -8.01
C ALA A 102 -8.52 10.95 -7.35
N ARG A 103 -9.41 10.15 -6.73
CA ARG A 103 -10.56 10.68 -6.00
C ARG A 103 -10.11 11.51 -4.80
N MET A 104 -9.11 11.05 -4.06
CA MET A 104 -8.55 11.79 -2.92
C MET A 104 -7.76 13.01 -3.38
N TYR A 105 -6.88 12.84 -4.38
CA TYR A 105 -6.02 13.89 -4.91
C TYR A 105 -6.81 15.11 -5.42
N ARG A 106 -7.99 14.88 -6.02
CA ARG A 106 -8.91 15.95 -6.45
C ARG A 106 -9.32 16.89 -5.30
N HIS A 107 -9.35 16.39 -4.07
CA HIS A 107 -9.74 17.17 -2.90
C HIS A 107 -8.55 17.75 -2.16
N ASP A 108 -7.46 16.99 -2.03
CA ASP A 108 -6.21 17.47 -1.45
C ASP A 108 -5.03 16.65 -2.02
N ALA A 109 -4.11 17.32 -2.72
CA ALA A 109 -2.92 16.69 -3.30
C ALA A 109 -1.97 16.10 -2.23
N GLY A 110 -2.04 16.59 -0.99
CA GLY A 110 -1.29 16.08 0.16
C GLY A 110 -1.64 14.64 0.52
N THR A 111 -2.78 14.11 0.04
CA THR A 111 -3.14 12.69 0.18
C THR A 111 -2.13 11.73 -0.44
N THR A 112 -1.29 12.21 -1.37
CA THR A 112 -0.14 11.47 -1.93
C THR A 112 0.87 11.04 -0.85
N LEU A 113 0.91 11.70 0.31
CA LEU A 113 1.74 11.27 1.43
C LEU A 113 1.35 9.88 1.97
N TYR A 114 0.08 9.50 1.82
CA TYR A 114 -0.48 8.28 2.39
C TYR A 114 -0.96 7.28 1.33
N THR A 115 -0.88 7.64 0.05
CA THR A 115 -1.34 6.82 -1.08
C THR A 115 -0.27 6.79 -2.17
N PRO A 116 0.29 5.61 -2.51
CA PRO A 116 -0.10 4.26 -2.08
C PRO A 116 0.22 3.97 -0.59
N PHE A 117 -0.52 3.05 0.04
CA PHE A 117 -0.29 2.67 1.44
C PHE A 117 0.87 1.67 1.55
N ARG A 118 1.45 1.54 2.75
CA ARG A 118 2.64 0.73 3.00
C ARG A 118 2.29 -0.66 3.51
N VAL A 119 2.98 -1.66 2.98
CA VAL A 119 3.02 -3.02 3.52
C VAL A 119 4.48 -3.43 3.72
N GLU A 120 4.78 -4.12 4.81
CA GLU A 120 6.10 -4.65 5.13
C GLU A 120 5.98 -6.15 5.41
N LEU A 121 6.93 -6.93 4.89
CA LEU A 121 7.07 -8.35 5.21
C LEU A 121 8.49 -8.60 5.74
N HIS A 122 8.63 -9.40 6.78
CA HIS A 122 9.91 -9.96 7.22
C HIS A 122 9.77 -11.39 7.75
N ALA A 123 10.85 -12.15 7.66
CA ALA A 123 10.92 -13.47 8.28
C ALA A 123 10.86 -13.32 9.81
N SER A 124 10.15 -14.21 10.49
CA SER A 124 10.10 -14.31 11.95
C SER A 124 10.26 -15.77 12.37
N GLY A 125 11.10 -16.04 13.37
CA GLY A 125 11.24 -17.36 13.99
C GLY A 125 11.35 -18.56 13.01
N GLU A 126 11.04 -19.75 13.51
CA GLU A 126 11.06 -21.02 12.76
C GLU A 126 10.05 -21.03 11.60
N GLY A 127 10.44 -20.48 10.44
CA GLY A 127 9.66 -20.57 9.21
C GLY A 127 8.34 -19.78 9.24
N ARG A 128 8.25 -18.72 10.05
CA ARG A 128 7.10 -17.79 10.06
C ARG A 128 7.45 -16.50 9.32
N THR A 129 6.43 -15.72 9.00
CA THR A 129 6.56 -14.42 8.34
C THR A 129 5.60 -13.44 8.99
N VAL A 130 6.11 -12.26 9.33
CA VAL A 130 5.27 -11.14 9.75
C VAL A 130 4.92 -10.31 8.53
N LEU A 131 3.64 -9.97 8.39
CA LEU A 131 3.12 -8.96 7.49
C LEU A 131 2.57 -7.81 8.33
N SER A 132 3.04 -6.59 8.06
CA SER A 132 2.63 -5.38 8.75
C SER A 132 2.13 -4.30 7.80
N ALA A 133 1.14 -3.53 8.24
CA ALA A 133 0.63 -2.35 7.54
C ALA A 133 0.00 -1.38 8.54
N ASP A 134 -0.04 -0.09 8.23
CA ASP A 134 -0.90 0.84 8.96
C ASP A 134 -2.32 0.78 8.38
N GLN A 135 -3.36 0.97 9.21
CA GLN A 135 -4.73 1.13 8.73
C GLN A 135 -4.81 2.32 7.75
N PRO A 136 -5.09 2.12 6.45
CA PRO A 136 -5.04 3.20 5.46
C PRO A 136 -5.92 4.42 5.79
N SER A 137 -7.13 4.20 6.32
CA SER A 137 -8.06 5.28 6.63
C SER A 137 -7.63 6.20 7.77
N ALA A 138 -6.71 5.76 8.63
CA ALA A 138 -6.30 6.48 9.82
C ALA A 138 -5.71 7.87 9.51
N PRO A 139 -4.62 7.99 8.72
CA PRO A 139 -4.09 9.31 8.35
C PRO A 139 -5.03 10.10 7.43
N LEU A 140 -5.80 9.41 6.56
CA LEU A 140 -6.68 10.06 5.59
C LEU A 140 -7.85 10.79 6.25
N ARG A 141 -8.32 10.33 7.42
CA ARG A 141 -9.33 11.03 8.22
C ARG A 141 -8.86 12.40 8.70
N GLY A 142 -7.55 12.57 8.91
CA GLY A 142 -6.94 13.81 9.39
C GLY A 142 -7.10 15.01 8.45
N PHE A 143 -7.45 14.77 7.17
CA PHE A 143 -7.71 15.83 6.19
C PHE A 143 -9.04 16.56 6.41
N GLY A 144 -9.93 16.05 7.27
CA GLY A 144 -11.22 16.68 7.56
C GLY A 144 -12.19 16.75 6.37
N ASN A 145 -11.95 15.96 5.32
CA ASN A 145 -12.77 15.92 4.12
C ASN A 145 -13.48 14.57 3.99
N ASN A 146 -14.82 14.59 3.96
CA ASN A 146 -15.64 13.37 3.90
C ASN A 146 -15.34 12.49 2.68
N LYS A 147 -14.98 13.06 1.52
CA LYS A 147 -14.65 12.26 0.33
C LYS A 147 -13.31 11.55 0.49
N ILE A 148 -12.34 12.18 1.14
CA ILE A 148 -11.06 11.55 1.49
C ILE A 148 -11.26 10.46 2.55
N THR A 149 -12.07 10.73 3.59
CA THR A 149 -12.40 9.73 4.61
C THR A 149 -13.05 8.47 4.03
N GLN A 150 -14.00 8.63 3.09
CA GLN A 150 -14.65 7.47 2.46
C GLN A 150 -13.69 6.68 1.55
N ALA A 151 -12.82 7.38 0.81
CA ALA A 151 -11.76 6.73 0.06
C ALA A 151 -10.78 5.96 0.96
N GLY A 152 -10.47 6.50 2.15
CA GLY A 152 -9.68 5.79 3.16
C GLY A 152 -10.35 4.49 3.64
N TYR A 153 -11.65 4.49 3.90
CA TYR A 153 -12.38 3.26 4.26
C TYR A 153 -12.42 2.25 3.11
N GLU A 154 -12.45 2.71 1.86
CA GLU A 154 -12.32 1.83 0.72
C GLU A 154 -10.94 1.17 0.64
N LEU A 155 -9.86 1.90 0.95
CA LEU A 155 -8.53 1.31 1.08
C LEU A 155 -8.44 0.30 2.25
N ASP A 156 -9.12 0.56 3.38
CA ASP A 156 -9.20 -0.41 4.49
C ASP A 156 -9.82 -1.72 3.99
N ARG A 157 -10.91 -1.65 3.23
CA ARG A 157 -11.57 -2.83 2.65
C ARG A 157 -10.67 -3.54 1.63
N MET A 158 -10.01 -2.81 0.74
CA MET A 158 -9.10 -3.38 -0.26
C MET A 158 -7.92 -4.11 0.39
N LEU A 159 -7.36 -3.57 1.48
CA LEU A 159 -6.36 -4.27 2.28
C LEU A 159 -6.96 -5.51 2.96
N GLY A 160 -8.18 -5.41 3.48
CA GLY A 160 -8.89 -6.56 4.06
C GLY A 160 -9.13 -7.69 3.06
N ASP A 161 -9.57 -7.36 1.85
CA ASP A 161 -9.79 -8.30 0.74
C ASP A 161 -8.47 -8.97 0.33
N LEU A 162 -7.39 -8.18 0.14
CA LEU A 162 -6.05 -8.70 -0.15
C LEU A 162 -5.56 -9.69 0.92
N LEU A 163 -5.79 -9.39 2.20
CA LEU A 163 -5.38 -10.30 3.29
C LEU A 163 -6.16 -11.62 3.24
N GLU A 164 -7.46 -11.58 2.94
CA GLU A 164 -8.28 -12.79 2.81
C GLU A 164 -7.90 -13.63 1.59
N ASP A 165 -7.58 -12.99 0.46
CA ASP A 165 -7.10 -13.66 -0.76
C ASP A 165 -5.75 -14.36 -0.51
N LEU A 166 -4.93 -13.83 0.40
CA LEU A 166 -3.69 -14.47 0.88
C LEU A 166 -3.95 -15.57 1.93
N GLY A 167 -5.20 -15.84 2.30
CA GLY A 167 -5.57 -16.80 3.34
C GLY A 167 -5.27 -16.32 4.76
N LEU A 168 -5.06 -15.01 4.96
CA LEU A 168 -4.81 -14.39 6.26
C LEU A 168 -6.12 -13.84 6.87
N PRO A 169 -6.23 -13.76 8.20
CA PRO A 169 -7.44 -13.23 8.83
C PRO A 169 -7.58 -11.72 8.60
N ARG A 170 -8.78 -11.26 8.24
CA ARG A 170 -9.10 -9.83 8.20
C ARG A 170 -9.14 -9.21 9.61
N PRO A 171 -8.22 -8.27 9.94
CA PRO A 171 -8.24 -7.54 11.20
C PRO A 171 -9.56 -6.79 11.39
N SER A 172 -10.00 -6.64 12.64
CA SER A 172 -11.29 -5.99 12.96
C SER A 172 -11.38 -4.55 12.45
N VAL A 173 -10.27 -3.84 12.40
CA VAL A 173 -10.20 -2.45 11.95
C VAL A 173 -10.40 -2.25 10.45
N LEU A 174 -10.30 -3.33 9.67
CA LEU A 174 -10.51 -3.33 8.22
C LEU A 174 -11.92 -3.82 7.81
N ARG A 175 -12.83 -4.04 8.77
CA ARG A 175 -14.18 -4.57 8.52
C ARG A 175 -15.23 -3.50 8.20
N ARG A 176 -14.82 -2.24 8.15
CA ARG A 176 -15.75 -1.10 8.04
C ARG A 176 -16.08 -0.77 6.59
#